data_AF-A0A3A8NGS5-F1
#
_entry.id   AF-A0A3A8NGS5-F1
#
_cell.length_a   1.000
_cell.length_b   1.000
_cell.length_c   1.000
_cell.angle_alpha   90.00
_cell.angle_beta   90.00
_cell.angle_gamma   90.00
#
_symmetry.space_group_name_H-M   'P 1'
#
loop_
_entity.id
_entity.type
_entity.pdbx_description
1 polymer ?
#
loop_
_entity_poly.entity_id
_entity_poly.type
_entity_poly.pdbx_seq_one_letter_code
_entity_poly.pdbx_strand_id
1 'polypeptide(L)'
;MPGIGRYPFNPFAIPLIETWVKAFGQRMLFIYGENDPWSTNAFEVSRRNDSYRFFTPAGNHGASILDLPEAEQTLALERLSVWAGVPVNAIAPKAGARVAGELPVLTLARERPGHGPRN
;
A
#
# COMPACT_ATOMS: atom_id res chain seq x y z
N MET A 1 -15.65 32.24 -0.96
CA MET A 1 -14.68 31.14 -0.85
C MET A 1 -13.82 31.16 -2.12
N PRO A 2 -12.48 31.28 -2.03
CA PRO A 2 -11.64 31.15 -3.23
C PRO A 2 -11.87 29.76 -3.83
N GLY A 3 -12.14 29.70 -5.13
CA GLY A 3 -12.39 28.45 -5.83
C GLY A 3 -11.16 27.54 -5.79
N ILE A 4 -11.34 26.29 -5.41
CA ILE A 4 -10.31 25.25 -5.53
C ILE A 4 -9.99 25.13 -7.03
N GLY A 5 -8.86 25.70 -7.45
CA GLY A 5 -8.36 25.55 -8.81
C GLY A 5 -8.20 24.06 -9.11
N ARG A 6 -8.84 23.58 -10.18
CA ARG A 6 -8.64 22.21 -10.64
C ARG A 6 -7.19 22.09 -11.11
N TYR A 7 -6.37 21.34 -10.37
CA TYR A 7 -5.04 20.95 -10.86
C TYR A 7 -5.25 20.05 -12.10
N PRO A 8 -4.78 20.45 -13.29
CA PRO A 8 -4.91 19.59 -14.47
C PRO A 8 -4.13 18.30 -14.25
N PHE A 9 -4.64 17.19 -14.78
CA PHE A 9 -3.93 15.92 -14.77
C PHE A 9 -2.59 16.06 -15.50
N ASN A 10 -1.50 15.68 -14.83
CA ASN A 10 -0.17 15.66 -15.42
C ASN A 10 0.28 14.19 -15.60
N PRO A 11 0.36 13.69 -16.85
CA PRO A 11 0.73 12.30 -17.10
C PRO A 11 2.19 11.98 -16.74
N PHE A 12 3.04 13.00 -16.51
CA PHE A 12 4.45 12.83 -16.18
C PHE A 12 4.75 12.82 -14.69
N ALA A 13 3.75 13.08 -13.84
CA ALA A 13 3.97 13.18 -12.40
C ALA A 13 4.52 11.88 -11.79
N ILE A 14 3.85 10.74 -12.04
CA ILE A 14 4.27 9.44 -11.50
C ILE A 14 5.59 8.95 -12.12
N PRO A 15 5.81 8.97 -13.45
CA PRO A 15 7.10 8.59 -14.04
C PRO A 15 8.29 9.41 -13.52
N LEU A 16 8.09 10.70 -13.24
CA LEU A 16 9.13 11.55 -12.68
C LEU A 16 9.48 11.13 -11.24
N ILE A 17 8.46 10.86 -10.43
CA ILE A 17 8.66 10.36 -9.05
C ILE A 17 9.36 9.00 -9.07
N GLU A 18 8.95 8.09 -9.94
CA GLU A 18 9.56 6.76 -10.09
C GLU A 18 11.02 6.83 -10.50
N THR A 19 11.34 7.67 -11.49
CA THR A 19 12.73 7.89 -11.91
C THR A 19 13.58 8.43 -10.76
N TRP A 20 13.04 9.38 -10.00
CA TRP A 20 13.74 9.94 -8.85
C TRP A 20 13.96 8.89 -7.74
N VAL A 21 12.93 8.12 -7.38
CA VAL A 21 13.03 7.04 -6.39
C VAL A 21 14.07 6.01 -6.81
N LYS A 22 14.06 5.61 -8.08
CA LYS A 22 15.04 4.65 -8.63
C LYS A 22 16.48 5.17 -8.59
N ALA A 23 16.68 6.45 -8.87
CA ALA A 23 18.00 7.06 -8.95
C ALA A 23 18.58 7.44 -7.58
N PHE A 24 17.72 7.92 -6.66
CA PHE A 24 18.16 8.58 -5.43
C PHE A 24 17.59 7.97 -4.15
N GLY A 25 16.51 7.17 -4.25
CA GLY A 25 15.91 6.52 -3.10
C GLY A 25 16.87 5.50 -2.48
N GLN A 26 17.02 5.55 -1.16
CA GLN A 26 17.86 4.65 -0.37
C GLN A 26 17.11 4.25 0.89
N ARG A 27 17.30 3.01 1.38
CA ARG A 27 16.70 2.53 2.63
C ARG A 27 15.18 2.69 2.63
N MET A 28 14.56 2.33 1.52
CA MET A 28 13.11 2.37 1.35
C MET A 28 12.52 0.96 1.47
N LEU A 29 11.38 0.87 2.13
CA LEU A 29 10.61 -0.36 2.28
C LEU A 29 9.21 -0.15 1.71
N PHE A 30 8.87 -0.91 0.67
CA PHE A 30 7.54 -0.87 0.06
C PHE A 30 6.78 -2.16 0.33
N ILE A 31 5.54 -2.02 0.79
CA ILE A 31 4.62 -3.14 1.04
C ILE A 31 3.42 -2.96 0.11
N TYR A 32 3.11 -4.01 -0.66
CA TYR A 32 2.03 -4.02 -1.63
C TYR A 32 1.09 -5.19 -1.35
N GLY A 33 -0.20 -5.04 -1.69
CA GLY A 33 -1.13 -6.16 -1.76
C GLY A 33 -1.06 -6.82 -3.13
N GLU A 34 -1.02 -8.15 -3.21
CA GLU A 34 -1.05 -8.90 -4.48
C GLU A 34 -2.32 -8.57 -5.32
N ASN A 35 -3.45 -8.37 -4.66
CA ASN A 35 -4.74 -8.04 -5.27
C ASN A 35 -5.06 -6.53 -5.25
N ASP A 36 -4.11 -5.67 -4.83
CA ASP A 36 -4.32 -4.22 -4.78
C ASP A 36 -4.19 -3.60 -6.18
N PRO A 37 -5.22 -2.92 -6.72
CA PRO A 37 -5.10 -2.21 -7.98
C PRO A 37 -3.97 -1.17 -7.98
N TRP A 38 -3.61 -0.58 -6.84
CA TRP A 38 -2.51 0.39 -6.74
C TRP A 38 -1.13 -0.26 -6.88
N SER A 39 -1.01 -1.59 -6.75
CA SER A 39 0.23 -2.33 -6.95
C SER A 39 0.66 -2.42 -8.41
N THR A 40 -0.21 -2.08 -9.36
CA THR A 40 0.11 -2.11 -10.81
C THR A 40 1.28 -1.20 -11.19
N ASN A 41 1.57 -0.17 -10.38
CA ASN A 41 2.74 0.69 -10.56
C ASN A 41 3.70 0.63 -9.36
N ALA A 42 3.99 -0.58 -8.89
CA ALA A 42 4.90 -0.80 -7.77
C ALA A 42 6.33 -0.33 -8.09
N PHE A 43 6.94 0.47 -7.21
CA PHE A 43 8.29 1.01 -7.42
C PHE A 43 9.33 -0.10 -7.54
N GLU A 44 10.27 0.05 -8.48
CA GLU A 44 11.45 -0.82 -8.54
C GLU A 44 12.42 -0.50 -7.41
N VAL A 45 13.05 -1.53 -6.86
CA VAL A 45 14.08 -1.44 -5.82
C VAL A 45 15.28 -2.30 -6.19
N SER A 46 16.42 -2.06 -5.54
CA SER A 46 17.62 -2.87 -5.75
C SER A 46 18.37 -3.13 -4.44
N ARG A 47 19.22 -4.16 -4.42
CA ARG A 47 20.14 -4.34 -3.28
C ARG A 47 21.17 -3.22 -3.18
N ARG A 48 21.51 -2.55 -4.28
CA ARG A 48 22.51 -1.47 -4.32
C ARG A 48 22.08 -0.24 -3.52
N ASN A 49 20.78 0.05 -3.49
CA ASN A 49 20.23 1.16 -2.71
C ASN A 49 19.61 0.73 -1.38
N ASP A 50 19.96 -0.48 -0.90
CA ASP A 50 19.49 -1.04 0.37
C ASP A 50 17.96 -0.88 0.52
N SER A 51 17.21 -1.17 -0.54
CA SER A 51 15.76 -0.96 -0.57
C SER A 51 15.04 -2.26 -0.94
N TYR A 52 13.83 -2.43 -0.41
CA TYR A 52 13.10 -3.69 -0.44
C TYR A 52 11.65 -3.47 -0.84
N ARG A 53 11.10 -4.45 -1.54
CA ARG A 53 9.70 -4.49 -1.97
C ARG A 53 9.15 -5.87 -1.65
N PHE A 54 8.02 -5.90 -0.98
CA PHE A 54 7.32 -7.12 -0.60
C PHE A 54 5.86 -7.06 -1.06
N PHE A 55 5.28 -8.24 -1.28
CA PHE A 55 3.88 -8.41 -1.62
C PHE A 55 3.22 -9.31 -0.58
N THR A 56 2.16 -8.80 0.05
CA THR A 56 1.29 -9.60 0.91
C THR A 56 0.43 -10.51 0.01
N PRO A 57 0.55 -11.85 0.14
CA PRO A 57 -0.26 -12.80 -0.63
C PRO A 57 -1.76 -12.56 -0.41
N ALA A 58 -2.53 -12.56 -1.50
CA ALA A 58 -3.96 -12.22 -1.51
C ALA A 58 -4.34 -10.84 -0.91
N GLY A 59 -3.37 -10.02 -0.48
CA GLY A 59 -3.59 -8.74 0.19
C GLY A 59 -4.14 -7.67 -0.75
N ASN A 60 -4.83 -6.68 -0.18
CA ASN A 60 -5.31 -5.49 -0.90
C ASN A 60 -4.63 -4.22 -0.33
N HIS A 61 -5.22 -3.04 -0.52
CA HIS A 61 -4.64 -1.75 -0.16
C HIS A 61 -4.24 -1.60 1.32
N GLY A 62 -4.84 -2.39 2.21
CA GLY A 62 -4.49 -2.42 3.64
C GLY A 62 -3.25 -3.25 3.99
N ALA A 63 -2.55 -3.80 2.99
CA ALA A 63 -1.39 -4.66 3.18
C ALA A 63 -0.35 -4.02 4.11
N SER A 64 0.06 -4.78 5.12
CA SER A 64 0.99 -4.37 6.15
C SER A 64 2.18 -5.31 6.21
N ILE A 65 3.27 -4.84 6.81
CA ILE A 65 4.43 -5.67 7.16
C ILE A 65 4.03 -6.91 7.98
N LEU A 66 2.92 -6.83 8.73
CA LEU A 66 2.41 -7.92 9.56
C LEU A 66 1.67 -9.01 8.81
N ASP A 67 1.23 -8.69 7.59
CA ASP A 67 0.53 -9.64 6.74
C ASP A 67 1.52 -10.40 5.84
N LEU A 68 2.81 -10.04 5.87
CA LEU A 68 3.85 -10.72 5.12
C LEU A 68 4.12 -12.14 5.66
N PRO A 69 4.56 -13.07 4.79
CA PRO A 69 5.16 -14.33 5.24
C PRO A 69 6.26 -14.09 6.26
N GLU A 70 6.38 -14.97 7.25
CA GLU A 70 7.26 -14.79 8.42
C GLU A 70 8.71 -14.43 8.06
N ALA A 71 9.28 -15.07 7.04
CA ALA A 71 10.64 -14.78 6.58
C ALA A 71 10.79 -13.36 6.02
N GLU A 72 9.80 -12.89 5.25
CA GLU A 72 9.79 -11.54 4.68
C GLU A 72 9.52 -10.48 5.75
N GLN A 73 8.59 -10.75 6.66
CA GLN A 73 8.31 -9.92 7.82
C GLN A 73 9.56 -9.72 8.69
N THR A 74 10.26 -10.82 8.98
CA THR A 74 11.50 -10.81 9.78
C THR A 74 12.56 -9.95 9.11
N LEU A 75 12.82 -10.19 7.81
CA LEU A 75 13.77 -9.40 7.05
C LEU A 75 13.41 -7.91 7.02
N ALA A 76 12.14 -7.58 6.80
CA ALA A 76 11.67 -6.20 6.75
C ALA A 76 11.87 -5.48 8.10
N LEU A 77 11.52 -6.13 9.22
CA LEU A 77 11.72 -5.59 10.56
C LEU A 77 13.20 -5.43 10.92
N GLU A 78 14.05 -6.39 10.54
CA GLU A 78 15.50 -6.28 10.71
C GLU A 78 16.08 -5.09 9.94
N ARG A 79 15.66 -4.87 8.69
CA ARG A 79 16.13 -3.72 7.91
C ARG A 79 15.71 -2.40 8.55
N LEU A 80 14.44 -2.30 8.97
CA LEU A 80 13.95 -1.12 9.70
C LEU A 80 14.76 -0.87 10.98
N SER A 81 15.08 -1.92 11.74
CA SER A 81 15.92 -1.85 12.94
C SER A 81 17.31 -1.31 12.64
N VAL A 82 17.97 -1.84 11.60
CA VAL A 82 19.29 -1.36 11.17
C VAL A 82 19.25 0.10 10.73
N TRP A 83 18.23 0.51 9.98
CA TRP A 83 18.11 1.89 9.50
C TRP A 83 17.79 2.88 10.60
N ALA A 84 16.93 2.49 11.55
CA ALA A 84 16.53 3.33 12.68
C ALA A 84 17.57 3.33 13.82
N GLY A 85 18.52 2.40 13.82
CA GLY A 85 19.52 2.27 14.88
C GLY A 85 18.95 1.84 16.23
N VAL A 86 17.80 1.17 16.24
CA VAL A 86 17.12 0.68 17.45
C VAL A 86 16.93 -0.83 17.37
N PRO A 87 16.89 -1.57 18.48
CA PRO A 87 16.72 -3.02 18.44
C PRO A 87 15.36 -3.42 17.84
N VAL A 88 15.31 -4.59 17.19
CA VAL A 88 14.10 -5.11 16.51
C VAL A 88 12.88 -5.14 17.43
N ASN A 89 13.06 -5.49 18.70
CA ASN A 89 11.97 -5.53 19.69
C ASN A 89 11.32 -4.16 19.97
N ALA A 90 11.98 -3.04 19.63
CA ALA A 90 11.42 -1.70 19.74
C ALA A 90 10.53 -1.32 18.54
N ILE A 91 10.66 -2.04 17.41
CA ILE A 91 9.91 -1.79 16.16
C ILE A 91 8.85 -2.88 15.93
N ALA A 92 9.12 -4.10 16.38
CA ALA A 92 8.17 -5.20 16.28
C ALA A 92 6.87 -4.83 17.04
N PRO A 93 5.70 -4.98 16.41
CA PRO A 93 4.46 -4.65 17.08
C PRO A 93 4.22 -5.61 18.24
N LYS A 94 3.63 -5.06 19.30
CA LYS A 94 3.12 -5.87 20.40
C LYS A 94 2.01 -6.76 19.85
N ALA A 95 2.08 -8.06 20.13
CA ALA A 95 1.04 -9.02 19.77
C ALA A 95 -0.34 -8.50 20.22
N GLY A 96 -1.19 -8.11 19.27
CA GLY A 96 -2.52 -7.57 19.58
C GLY A 96 -3.18 -6.67 18.53
N ALA A 97 -2.50 -6.22 17.48
CA ALA A 97 -3.07 -5.24 16.56
C ALA A 97 -3.42 -5.81 15.18
N ARG A 98 -4.60 -6.46 15.12
CA ARG A 98 -5.60 -6.47 14.02
C ARG A 98 -6.27 -7.86 13.92
N VAL A 99 -7.48 -7.94 14.45
CA VAL A 99 -8.48 -8.89 13.94
C VAL A 99 -8.85 -8.37 12.55
N ALA A 100 -8.78 -9.24 11.53
CA ALA A 100 -9.26 -8.93 10.19
C ALA A 100 -10.69 -8.40 10.30
N GLY A 101 -10.88 -7.12 10.03
CA GLY A 101 -12.20 -6.51 10.00
C GLY A 101 -13.00 -7.17 8.89
N GLU A 102 -14.03 -7.91 9.27
CA GLU A 102 -15.06 -8.40 8.38
C GLU A 102 -15.63 -7.19 7.61
N LEU A 103 -15.32 -7.08 6.32
CA LEU A 103 -15.84 -6.00 5.51
C LEU A 103 -17.36 -6.20 5.39
N PRO A 104 -18.19 -5.18 5.66
CA PRO A 104 -19.61 -5.30 5.38
C PRO A 104 -19.78 -5.54 3.88
N VAL A 105 -20.50 -6.61 3.53
CA VAL A 105 -20.94 -6.88 2.17
C VAL A 105 -21.65 -5.62 1.66
N LEU A 106 -21.02 -4.87 0.76
CA LEU A 106 -21.69 -3.85 -0.03
C LEU A 106 -22.63 -4.59 -0.99
N THR A 107 -23.81 -4.95 -0.49
CA THR A 107 -24.93 -5.36 -1.35
C THR A 107 -25.25 -4.17 -2.23
N LEU A 108 -24.79 -4.22 -3.48
CA LEU A 108 -25.16 -3.25 -4.51
C LEU A 108 -26.60 -3.54 -4.96
N ALA A 109 -27.57 -3.32 -4.08
CA ALA A 109 -28.98 -3.30 -4.44
C ALA A 109 -29.26 -1.99 -5.18
N ARG A 110 -29.06 -2.00 -6.50
CA ARG A 110 -29.63 -0.99 -7.38
C ARG A 110 -31.11 -1.30 -7.53
N GLU A 111 -31.93 -0.81 -6.62
CA GLU A 111 -33.38 -0.74 -6.84
C GLU A 111 -33.63 0.18 -8.04
N ARG A 112 -34.23 -0.37 -9.09
CA ARG A 112 -34.80 0.42 -10.19
C ARG A 112 -36.08 1.07 -9.68
N PRO A 113 -36.26 2.41 -9.78
CA PRO A 113 -37.55 3.02 -9.50
C PRO A 113 -38.60 2.48 -10.47
N GLY A 114 -39.70 1.96 -9.91
CA GLY A 114 -40.80 1.35 -10.63
C GLY A 114 -41.46 2.29 -11.64
N HIS A 115 -41.75 1.72 -12.81
CA HIS A 115 -42.67 2.29 -13.78
C HIS A 115 -44.10 1.88 -13.39
N GLY A 116 -44.83 2.81 -12.76
CA GLY A 116 -46.27 2.71 -12.52
C GLY A 116 -47.08 3.32 -13.68
N PRO A 117 -48.35 2.91 -13.85
CA PRO A 117 -49.04 2.90 -15.13
C PRO A 117 -49.56 4.28 -15.55
N ARG A 118 -49.72 4.49 -16.85
CA ARG A 118 -50.53 5.59 -17.40
C ARG A 118 -51.77 5.00 -18.06
N ASN A 119 -52.91 5.57 -17.68
CA ASN A 119 -54.24 5.35 -18.21
C ASN A 119 -54.33 5.72 -19.69
#